data_AF-A0A7C3JV53-F1
#
_entry.id   AF-A0A7C3JV53-F1
#
_cell.length_a   1.000
_cell.length_b   1.000
_cell.length_c   1.000
_cell.angle_alpha   90.00
_cell.angle_beta   90.00
_cell.angle_gamma   90.00
#
_symmetry.space_group_name_H-M   'P 1'
#
loop_
_entity.id
_entity.type
_entity.pdbx_description
1 polymer ?
#
loop_
_entity_poly.entity_id
_entity_poly.type
_entity_poly.pdbx_seq_one_letter_code
_entity_poly.pdbx_strand_id
1 'polypeptide(L)'
;NLPIWIGLLEATAMATEIEGIKMARPMTHDLLKNILGEVGCAVESVEITELKENTYYALVRLTVAGRQLLIDSRPSDAIALALRTKSPIYVAKAVLEASSVLQQSEEGKEGAVENVSNVSKEKWAEILEKMSPEDFKYKM
;
A
#
# COMPACT_ATOMS: atom_id res chain seq x y z
N ASN A 1 -9.97 -9.29 5.12
CA ASN A 1 -9.48 -7.90 4.99
C ASN A 1 -8.19 -7.93 4.17
N LEU A 2 -7.90 -6.92 3.35
CA LEU A 2 -6.68 -6.85 2.52
C LEU A 2 -5.80 -5.68 2.99
N PRO A 3 -4.98 -5.85 4.03
CA PRO A 3 -4.03 -4.82 4.44
C PRO A 3 -2.92 -4.69 3.39
N ILE A 4 -2.73 -3.46 2.91
CA ILE A 4 -1.63 -3.07 2.03
C ILE A 4 -0.89 -1.94 2.74
N TRP A 5 0.36 -2.19 3.09
CA TRP A 5 1.22 -1.18 3.70
C TRP A 5 1.71 -0.20 2.64
N ILE A 6 1.52 1.09 2.89
CA ILE A 6 1.92 2.18 2.00
C ILE A 6 2.69 3.24 2.80
N GLY A 7 3.52 4.01 2.10
CA GLY A 7 4.24 5.12 2.72
C GLY A 7 3.34 6.28 3.10
N LEU A 8 3.86 7.17 3.94
CA LEU A 8 3.14 8.34 4.45
C LEU A 8 2.72 9.30 3.32
N LEU A 9 3.58 9.48 2.30
CA LEU A 9 3.29 10.38 1.18
C LEU A 9 2.16 9.82 0.31
N GLU A 10 2.19 8.51 0.05
CA GLU A 10 1.12 7.81 -0.66
C GLU A 10 -0.20 7.88 0.11
N ALA A 11 -0.17 7.62 1.42
CA ALA A 11 -1.34 7.69 2.29
C ALA A 11 -1.93 9.09 2.31
N THR A 12 -1.09 10.12 2.41
CA THR A 12 -1.52 11.53 2.40
C THR A 12 -2.21 11.86 1.07
N ALA A 13 -1.62 11.46 -0.07
CA ALA A 13 -2.20 11.70 -1.39
C ALA A 13 -3.56 11.03 -1.60
N MET A 14 -3.80 9.87 -0.98
CA MET A 14 -5.12 9.22 -0.97
C MET A 14 -6.10 9.91 -0.02
N ALA A 15 -5.68 10.20 1.22
CA ALA A 15 -6.51 10.79 2.25
C ALA A 15 -7.09 12.13 1.80
N THR A 16 -6.27 13.00 1.19
CA THR A 16 -6.71 14.30 0.65
C THR A 16 -7.86 14.15 -0.36
N GLU A 17 -7.80 13.13 -1.24
CA GLU A 17 -8.88 12.87 -2.21
C GLU A 17 -10.12 12.26 -1.55
N ILE A 18 -9.93 11.32 -0.61
CA ILE A 18 -11.05 10.68 0.12
C ILE A 18 -11.82 11.72 0.94
N GLU A 19 -11.12 12.64 1.59
CA GLU A 19 -11.68 13.73 2.37
C GLU A 19 -12.23 14.87 1.49
N GLY A 20 -12.00 14.82 0.17
CA GLY A 20 -12.47 15.83 -0.78
C GLY A 20 -11.78 17.19 -0.61
N ILE A 21 -10.58 17.22 -0.03
CA ILE A 21 -9.80 18.44 0.16
C ILE A 21 -9.27 18.92 -1.19
N LYS A 22 -9.64 20.13 -1.59
CA LYS A 22 -9.17 20.75 -2.82
C LYS A 22 -7.90 21.56 -2.57
N MET A 23 -6.81 21.10 -3.15
CA MET A 23 -5.52 21.81 -3.10
C MET A 23 -5.52 23.02 -4.06
N ALA A 24 -4.77 24.07 -3.71
CA ALA A 24 -4.66 25.27 -4.55
C ALA A 24 -4.00 25.00 -5.92
N ARG A 25 -3.15 23.97 -5.99
CA ARG A 25 -2.50 23.49 -7.22
C ARG A 25 -2.66 21.97 -7.31
N PRO A 26 -2.71 21.40 -8.54
CA PRO A 26 -2.82 19.96 -8.72
C PRO A 26 -1.65 19.21 -8.08
N MET A 27 -1.94 18.11 -7.37
CA MET A 27 -0.93 17.15 -6.90
C MET A 27 -0.53 16.20 -8.03
N THR A 28 0.43 15.31 -7.76
CA THR A 28 0.98 14.38 -8.76
C THR A 28 -0.09 13.52 -9.45
N HIS A 29 -1.00 12.91 -8.69
CA HIS A 29 -2.06 12.08 -9.28
C HIS A 29 -3.16 12.90 -9.97
N ASP A 30 -3.35 14.17 -9.57
CA ASP A 30 -4.23 15.11 -10.29
C ASP A 30 -3.62 15.48 -11.64
N LEU A 31 -2.30 15.77 -11.66
CA LEU A 31 -1.56 16.02 -12.89
C LEU A 31 -1.65 14.83 -13.84
N LEU A 32 -1.44 13.60 -13.34
CA LEU A 32 -1.56 12.40 -14.15
C LEU A 32 -2.97 12.23 -14.74
N LYS A 33 -4.01 12.40 -13.92
CA LYS A 33 -5.41 12.39 -14.39
C LYS A 33 -5.63 13.42 -15.51
N ASN A 34 -5.13 14.64 -15.33
CA ASN A 34 -5.30 15.70 -16.32
C ASN A 34 -4.58 15.35 -17.63
N ILE A 35 -3.34 14.87 -17.56
CA ILE A 35 -2.59 14.43 -18.75
C ILE A 35 -3.36 13.34 -19.50
N LEU A 36 -3.86 12.32 -18.79
CA LEU A 36 -4.65 11.24 -19.40
C LEU A 36 -5.91 11.78 -20.08
N GLY A 37 -6.61 12.72 -19.44
CA GLY A 37 -7.79 13.38 -20.02
C GLY A 37 -7.46 14.16 -21.30
N GLU A 38 -6.40 14.95 -21.31
CA GLU A 38 -5.98 15.75 -22.46
C GLU A 38 -5.58 14.89 -23.66
N VAL A 39 -5.00 13.71 -23.44
CA VAL A 39 -4.64 12.77 -24.53
C VAL A 39 -5.78 11.83 -24.92
N GLY A 40 -7.00 12.03 -24.40
CA GLY A 40 -8.17 11.23 -24.72
C GLY A 40 -8.10 9.79 -24.17
N CYS A 41 -7.41 9.59 -23.05
CA CYS A 41 -7.28 8.32 -22.38
C CYS A 41 -8.27 8.20 -21.21
N ALA A 42 -9.00 7.09 -21.14
CA ALA A 42 -9.88 6.75 -20.03
C ALA A 42 -9.22 5.72 -19.11
N VAL A 43 -9.35 5.90 -17.79
CA VAL A 43 -8.98 4.89 -16.80
C VAL A 43 -10.18 4.00 -16.55
N GLU A 44 -10.15 2.78 -17.06
CA GLU A 44 -11.27 1.82 -16.99
C GLU A 44 -11.35 1.17 -15.62
N SER A 45 -10.20 0.73 -15.10
CA SER A 45 -10.11 0.04 -13.82
C SER A 45 -8.68 0.03 -13.31
N VAL A 46 -8.56 -0.26 -12.02
CA VAL A 46 -7.32 -0.66 -11.39
C VAL A 46 -7.47 -2.04 -10.81
N GLU A 47 -6.47 -2.89 -11.01
CA GLU A 47 -6.52 -4.31 -10.65
C GLU A 47 -5.30 -4.65 -9.82
N ILE A 48 -5.48 -5.07 -8.56
CA ILE A 48 -4.40 -5.66 -7.76
C ILE A 48 -4.32 -7.13 -8.14
N THR A 49 -3.25 -7.51 -8.85
CA THR A 49 -3.18 -8.79 -9.58
C THR A 49 -2.39 -9.86 -8.87
N GLU A 50 -1.30 -9.49 -8.20
CA GLU A 50 -0.32 -10.45 -7.68
C GLU A 50 0.25 -10.02 -6.32
N LEU A 51 0.69 -11.01 -5.54
CA LEU A 51 1.45 -10.84 -4.31
C LEU A 51 2.64 -11.79 -4.37
N LYS A 52 3.85 -11.25 -4.46
CA LYS A 52 5.11 -12.01 -4.51
C LYS A 52 6.05 -11.47 -3.46
N GLU A 53 6.57 -12.34 -2.59
CA GLU A 53 7.55 -11.97 -1.55
C GLU A 53 7.11 -10.72 -0.75
N ASN A 54 5.85 -10.71 -0.29
CA ASN A 54 5.22 -9.58 0.42
C ASN A 54 5.06 -8.28 -0.38
N THR A 55 5.31 -8.31 -1.68
CA THR A 55 5.13 -7.16 -2.58
C THR A 55 3.88 -7.35 -3.44
N TYR A 56 2.94 -6.42 -3.31
CA TYR A 56 1.74 -6.38 -4.13
C TYR A 56 2.01 -5.68 -5.47
N TYR A 57 1.42 -6.21 -6.54
CA TYR A 57 1.47 -5.66 -7.89
C TYR A 57 0.08 -5.24 -8.34
N ALA A 58 0.00 -4.17 -9.12
CA ALA A 58 -1.24 -3.69 -9.69
C ALA A 58 -1.09 -3.32 -11.16
N LEU A 59 -2.20 -3.38 -11.90
CA LEU A 59 -2.32 -2.89 -13.25
C LEU A 59 -3.33 -1.75 -13.31
N VAL A 60 -3.00 -0.71 -14.05
CA VAL A 60 -3.96 0.31 -14.49
C VAL A 60 -4.43 -0.05 -15.88
N ARG A 61 -5.73 -0.31 -16.03
CA ARG A 61 -6.36 -0.57 -17.32
C ARG A 61 -6.82 0.73 -17.94
N LEU A 62 -6.33 1.01 -19.14
CA LEU A 62 -6.58 2.24 -19.86
C LEU A 62 -7.21 1.95 -21.22
N THR A 63 -8.10 2.84 -21.67
CA THR A 63 -8.57 2.88 -23.06
C THR A 63 -8.08 4.17 -23.71
N VAL A 64 -7.43 4.07 -24.87
CA VAL A 64 -7.06 5.23 -25.69
C VAL A 64 -7.31 4.91 -27.16
N ALA A 65 -8.08 5.76 -27.85
CA ALA A 65 -8.46 5.56 -29.25
C ALA A 65 -9.01 4.15 -29.57
N GLY A 66 -9.81 3.58 -28.66
CA GLY A 66 -10.38 2.24 -28.78
C GLY A 66 -9.42 1.07 -28.48
N ARG A 67 -8.15 1.34 -28.18
CA ARG A 67 -7.17 0.33 -27.77
C ARG A 67 -7.09 0.23 -26.26
N GLN A 68 -7.07 -1.00 -25.77
CA GLN A 68 -6.80 -1.33 -24.37
C GLN A 68 -5.29 -1.34 -24.10
N LEU A 69 -4.86 -0.70 -23.02
CA LEU A 69 -3.50 -0.73 -22.50
C LEU A 69 -3.52 -1.18 -21.04
N LEU A 70 -2.48 -1.90 -20.63
CA LEU A 70 -2.24 -2.31 -19.26
C LEU A 70 -0.91 -1.73 -18.83
N ILE A 71 -0.94 -0.90 -17.78
CA ILE A 71 0.24 -0.24 -17.25
C ILE A 71 0.56 -0.84 -15.88
N ASP A 72 1.78 -1.33 -15.72
CA ASP A 72 2.29 -1.79 -14.42
C ASP A 72 2.35 -0.64 -13.42
N SER A 73 1.94 -0.91 -12.18
CA SER A 73 1.86 0.10 -11.13
C SER A 73 1.99 -0.52 -9.75
N ARG A 74 2.54 0.26 -8.82
CA ARG A 74 2.34 -0.01 -7.39
C ARG A 74 0.85 0.13 -7.05
N PRO A 75 0.31 -0.64 -6.09
CA PRO A 75 -1.07 -0.49 -5.65
C PRO A 75 -1.39 0.91 -5.13
N SER A 76 -0.45 1.55 -4.43
CA SER A 76 -0.63 2.90 -3.90
C SER A 76 -0.93 3.92 -5.00
N ASP A 77 -0.16 3.91 -6.08
CA ASP A 77 -0.35 4.85 -7.19
C ASP A 77 -1.64 4.55 -7.96
N ALA A 78 -1.90 3.27 -8.20
CA ALA A 78 -3.08 2.84 -8.95
C ALA A 78 -4.37 3.22 -8.21
N ILE A 79 -4.45 2.92 -6.90
CA ILE A 79 -5.61 3.30 -6.07
C ILE A 79 -5.75 4.82 -6.00
N ALA A 80 -4.66 5.57 -5.82
CA ALA A 80 -4.70 7.04 -5.76
C ALA A 80 -5.21 7.67 -7.07
N LEU A 81 -4.88 7.07 -8.22
CA LEU A 81 -5.43 7.46 -9.52
C LEU A 81 -6.92 7.09 -9.64
N ALA A 82 -7.29 5.85 -9.29
CA ALA A 82 -8.66 5.37 -9.33
C ALA A 82 -9.62 6.22 -8.49
N LEU A 83 -9.19 6.66 -7.31
CA LEU A 83 -9.95 7.57 -6.46
C LEU A 83 -10.28 8.90 -7.16
N ARG A 84 -9.37 9.44 -7.98
CA ARG A 84 -9.53 10.72 -8.69
C ARG A 84 -10.29 10.59 -10.00
N THR A 85 -10.16 9.45 -10.67
CA THR A 85 -10.88 9.14 -11.92
C THR A 85 -12.25 8.50 -11.65
N LYS A 86 -12.53 8.13 -10.40
CA LYS A 86 -13.71 7.39 -9.97
C LYS A 86 -13.85 6.05 -10.70
N SER A 87 -12.70 5.42 -11.00
CA SER A 87 -12.64 4.13 -11.67
C SER A 87 -12.78 2.99 -10.66
N PRO A 88 -13.37 1.85 -11.04
CA PRO A 88 -13.47 0.68 -10.19
C PRO A 88 -12.09 0.10 -9.83
N ILE A 89 -12.00 -0.41 -8.59
CA ILE A 89 -10.83 -1.10 -8.06
C ILE A 89 -11.20 -2.58 -7.89
N TYR A 90 -10.41 -3.46 -8.50
CA TYR A 90 -10.56 -4.90 -8.40
C TYR A 90 -9.35 -5.52 -7.71
N VAL A 91 -9.57 -6.67 -7.10
CA VAL A 91 -8.51 -7.48 -6.49
C VAL A 91 -8.68 -8.92 -6.97
N ALA A 92 -7.58 -9.51 -7.44
CA ALA A 92 -7.55 -10.92 -7.78
C ALA A 92 -7.83 -11.77 -6.55
N LYS A 93 -8.68 -12.79 -6.70
CA LYS A 93 -9.05 -13.69 -5.59
C LYS A 93 -7.83 -14.35 -4.94
N ALA A 94 -6.85 -14.76 -5.73
CA ALA A 94 -5.61 -15.35 -5.24
C ALA A 94 -4.80 -14.40 -4.32
N VAL A 95 -4.87 -13.08 -4.56
CA VAL A 95 -4.23 -12.08 -3.70
C VAL A 95 -4.93 -11.98 -2.34
N LEU A 96 -6.27 -12.01 -2.34
CA LEU A 96 -7.06 -12.02 -1.09
C LEU A 96 -6.74 -13.25 -0.24
N GLU A 97 -6.64 -14.42 -0.88
CA GLU A 97 -6.28 -15.68 -0.23
C GLU A 97 -4.85 -15.64 0.33
N ALA A 98 -3.88 -15.22 -0.48
CA ALA A 98 -2.47 -15.12 -0.06
C ALA A 98 -2.26 -14.12 1.08
N SER A 99 -2.92 -12.96 1.04
CA SER A 99 -2.85 -11.96 2.11
C SER A 99 -3.38 -12.48 3.45
N SER A 100 -4.42 -13.31 3.41
CA SER A 100 -5.01 -13.90 4.62
C SER A 100 -4.04 -14.89 5.30
N VAL A 101 -3.25 -15.63 4.51
CA VAL A 101 -2.22 -16.55 5.02
C VAL A 101 -1.05 -15.78 5.66
N LEU A 102 -0.62 -14.68 5.04
CA LEU A 102 0.45 -13.84 5.59
C LEU A 102 0.06 -13.26 6.95
N GLN A 103 -1.17 -12.76 7.10
CA GLN A 103 -1.69 -12.24 8.37
C GLN A 103 -1.60 -13.29 9.50
N GLN A 104 -2.02 -14.53 9.24
CA GLN A 104 -1.93 -15.61 10.23
C GLN A 104 -0.48 -15.95 10.61
N SER A 105 0.46 -15.81 9.66
CA SER A 105 1.88 -16.06 9.91
C SER A 105 2.56 -14.95 10.70
N GLU A 106 2.08 -13.71 10.59
CA GLU A 106 2.57 -12.55 11.34
C GLU A 106 1.97 -12.50 12.75
N GLU A 107 0.70 -12.84 12.93
CA GLU A 107 0.06 -12.98 14.25
C GLU A 107 0.76 -14.04 15.14
N GLY A 108 1.34 -15.08 14.52
CA GLY A 108 2.18 -16.07 15.22
C GLY A 108 3.57 -15.56 15.63
N LYS A 109 4.01 -14.40 15.11
CA LYS A 109 5.29 -13.73 15.44
C LYS A 109 5.10 -12.52 16.38
N GLU A 110 3.90 -11.96 16.43
CA GLU A 110 3.55 -10.81 17.30
C GLU A 110 3.30 -11.19 18.77
N GLY A 111 3.43 -12.47 19.14
CA GLY A 111 3.37 -12.92 20.54
C GLY A 111 4.56 -12.51 21.43
N ALA A 112 5.54 -11.76 20.91
CA ALA A 112 6.78 -11.44 21.62
C ALA A 112 7.17 -9.95 21.62
N VAL A 113 6.21 -9.03 21.54
CA VAL A 113 6.46 -7.63 21.90
C VAL A 113 5.57 -7.26 23.08
N GLU A 114 6.02 -7.61 24.29
CA GLU A 114 5.47 -7.01 25.51
C GLU A 114 5.59 -5.48 25.40
N ASN A 115 4.54 -4.77 25.79
CA ASN A 115 4.53 -3.30 25.87
C ASN A 115 5.64 -2.84 26.84
N VAL A 116 6.80 -2.46 26.33
CA VAL A 116 8.01 -2.19 27.16
C VAL A 116 7.93 -0.85 27.92
N SER A 117 6.82 -0.12 27.79
CA SER A 117 6.65 1.21 28.39
C SER A 117 6.48 1.21 29.91
N ASN A 118 6.17 0.06 30.53
CA ASN A 118 6.00 -0.09 31.99
C ASN A 118 6.90 -1.19 32.60
N VAL A 119 8.08 -1.42 32.03
CA VAL A 119 8.99 -2.48 32.49
C VAL A 119 9.90 -1.95 33.61
N SER A 120 9.94 -2.65 34.76
CA SER A 120 10.80 -2.30 35.89
C SER A 120 12.29 -2.53 35.57
N LYS A 121 13.18 -1.85 36.29
CA LYS A 121 14.64 -1.91 36.02
C LYS A 121 15.20 -3.33 36.10
N GLU A 122 14.63 -4.17 36.95
CA GLU A 122 15.03 -5.57 37.13
C GLU A 122 14.68 -6.41 35.91
N LYS A 123 13.49 -6.18 35.33
CA LYS A 123 13.04 -6.86 34.12
C LYS A 123 13.80 -6.37 32.88
N TRP A 124 14.28 -5.11 32.87
CA TRP A 124 15.20 -4.62 31.84
C TRP A 124 16.56 -5.31 31.85
N ALA A 125 17.11 -5.62 33.03
CA ALA A 125 18.39 -6.31 33.14
C ALA A 125 18.30 -7.73 32.55
N GLU A 126 17.22 -8.46 32.85
CA GLU A 126 17.00 -9.79 32.26
C GLU A 126 16.79 -9.77 30.75
N ILE A 127 16.11 -8.74 30.23
CA ILE A 127 15.91 -8.58 28.79
C ILE A 127 17.26 -8.34 28.10
N LEU A 128 18.09 -7.45 28.64
CA LEU A 128 19.40 -7.13 28.09
C LEU A 128 20.40 -8.30 28.15
N GLU A 129 20.34 -9.14 29.19
CA GLU A 129 21.17 -10.35 29.29
C GLU A 129 20.80 -11.42 28.26
N LYS A 130 19.53 -11.47 27.85
CA LYS A 130 19.03 -12.46 26.88
C LYS A 130 19.17 -12.01 25.43
N MET A 131 19.47 -10.74 25.18
CA MET A 131 19.65 -10.20 23.84
C MET A 131 21.07 -10.45 23.33
N SER A 132 21.16 -10.89 22.09
CA SER A 132 22.40 -11.10 21.38
C SER A 132 22.82 -9.84 20.61
N PRO A 133 24.12 -9.66 20.29
CA PRO A 133 24.58 -8.55 19.46
C PRO A 133 23.93 -8.46 18.07
N GLU A 134 23.33 -9.55 17.60
CA GLU A 134 22.64 -9.63 16.31
C GLU A 134 21.27 -8.95 16.33
N ASP A 135 20.63 -8.89 17.51
CA ASP A 135 19.32 -8.26 17.72
C ASP A 135 19.36 -6.72 17.61
N PHE A 136 20.56 -6.13 17.69
CA PHE A 136 20.78 -4.68 17.56
C PHE A 136 21.00 -4.22 16.11
N LYS A 137 21.04 -5.12 15.13
CA LYS A 137 21.23 -4.74 13.73
C LYS A 137 19.93 -4.21 13.14
N TYR A 138 19.81 -2.89 13.11
CA TYR A 138 18.78 -2.18 12.35
C TYR A 138 18.96 -2.49 10.85
N LYS A 139 17.89 -2.95 10.18
CA LYS A 139 17.84 -3.00 8.72
C LYS A 139 17.71 -1.55 8.21
N MET A 140 18.77 -1.02 7.61
CA MET A 140 18.65 0.09 6.65
C MET A 140 17.95 -0.39 5.39
#